data_AF-A0A949YZC5-F1
#
_entry.id   AF-A0A949YZC5-F1
#
_cell.length_a   1.000
_cell.length_b   1.000
_cell.length_c   1.000
_cell.angle_alpha   90.00
_cell.angle_beta   90.00
_cell.angle_gamma   90.00
#
_symmetry.space_group_name_H-M   'P 1'
#
loop_
_entity.id
_entity.type
_entity.pdbx_description
1 polymer ?
#
loop_
_entity_poly.entity_id
_entity_poly.type
_entity_poly.pdbx_seq_one_letter_code
_entity_poly.pdbx_strand_id
1 'polypeptide(L)'
;MKSNSVRGDTVAAGRCSVQRPGATWLRATTAVALAMSVLIALASFGCSSKKKVEDINADDNSSDAAAEPQPPPSATVEISYSHPKDSMERATVSKYFGAEVIQTTQTHSGRSASVIRFDGGVPVWEIQADRSLAGRISDIGSSGWAVKQLEYGKVPPHFTQILPDAGPPEPLDRGSFYVFTIERSSGTVSYQAVKVLADGSLQAYAAQPRAGSSFLICCGLASDFAEPVIMPEEITPDDTGSAAGEQGGEAGDSGGNPGDSGGNPGDSGANP
;
A
#
# COMPACT_ATOMS: atom_id res chain seq x y z
N MET A 1 43.81 11.67 -25.66
CA MET A 1 42.42 12.18 -25.53
C MET A 1 41.94 11.85 -24.14
N LYS A 2 41.40 12.85 -23.42
CA LYS A 2 41.15 12.82 -21.97
C LYS A 2 39.96 11.92 -21.60
N SER A 3 40.17 11.02 -20.64
CA SER A 3 39.13 10.23 -19.98
C SER A 3 38.19 11.12 -19.19
N ASN A 4 36.88 10.98 -19.40
CA ASN A 4 35.86 11.49 -18.49
C ASN A 4 35.30 10.31 -17.68
N SER A 5 35.69 10.27 -16.41
CA SER A 5 35.15 9.41 -15.37
C SER A 5 33.90 10.10 -14.79
N VAL A 6 32.73 9.48 -14.98
CA VAL A 6 31.48 9.93 -14.35
C VAL A 6 31.39 9.29 -12.98
N ARG A 7 31.54 10.10 -11.93
CA ARG A 7 31.20 9.72 -10.55
C ARG A 7 29.69 9.53 -10.46
N GLY A 8 29.27 8.32 -10.13
CA GLY A 8 27.90 8.07 -9.67
C GLY A 8 27.75 8.62 -8.25
N ASP A 9 26.91 9.63 -8.10
CA ASP A 9 26.51 10.11 -6.79
C ASP A 9 25.72 9.02 -6.06
N THR A 10 26.23 8.66 -4.90
CA THR A 10 25.68 7.67 -4.00
C THR A 10 24.44 8.26 -3.35
N VAL A 11 23.25 7.84 -3.78
CA VAL A 11 21.99 8.14 -3.10
C VAL A 11 22.10 7.60 -1.68
N ALA A 12 22.17 8.50 -0.70
CA ALA A 12 22.23 8.18 0.70
C ALA A 12 21.00 7.33 1.07
N ALA A 13 21.23 6.05 1.34
CA ALA A 13 20.25 5.16 1.92
C ALA A 13 19.74 5.79 3.23
N GLY A 14 18.50 6.30 3.18
CA GLY A 14 17.77 6.78 4.34
C GLY A 14 17.75 5.66 5.38
N ARG A 15 18.48 5.88 6.48
CA ARG A 15 18.48 4.97 7.61
C ARG A 15 17.03 4.81 8.06
N CYS A 16 16.62 3.59 8.40
CA CYS A 16 15.49 3.34 9.30
C CYS A 16 15.82 3.95 10.68
N SER A 17 15.92 5.28 10.77
CA SER A 17 15.77 5.96 12.04
C SER A 17 14.31 5.86 12.38
N VAL A 18 13.98 4.85 13.19
CA VAL A 18 12.83 4.91 14.08
C VAL A 18 12.79 6.34 14.62
N GLN A 19 11.72 7.05 14.30
CA GLN A 19 11.42 8.34 14.90
C GLN A 19 11.20 8.07 16.38
N ARG A 20 12.30 8.16 17.15
CA ARG A 20 12.24 8.15 18.61
C ARG A 20 11.44 9.40 18.99
N PRO A 21 10.36 9.29 19.79
CA PRO A 21 9.78 10.46 20.43
C PRO A 21 10.88 11.19 21.18
N GLY A 22 10.91 12.51 21.01
CA GLY A 22 12.08 13.37 21.19
C GLY A 22 12.89 13.12 22.46
N ALA A 23 14.16 12.76 22.26
CA ALA A 23 15.20 13.11 23.22
C ALA A 23 15.47 14.61 23.06
N THR A 24 14.95 15.41 24.00
CA THR A 24 15.30 16.80 24.21
C THR A 24 16.81 16.95 24.28
N TRP A 25 17.42 17.52 23.25
CA TRP A 25 18.81 17.93 23.28
C TRP A 25 18.95 19.13 24.24
N LEU A 26 19.69 18.90 25.32
CA LEU A 26 20.18 19.94 26.20
C LEU A 26 21.00 20.95 25.39
N ARG A 27 20.52 22.21 25.33
CA ARG A 27 21.39 23.36 25.17
C ARG A 27 21.62 23.96 26.56
N ALA A 28 22.89 23.99 26.93
CA ALA A 28 23.40 24.69 28.09
C ALA A 28 23.21 26.20 27.90
N THR A 29 22.46 26.81 28.80
CA THR A 29 22.62 28.23 29.17
C THR A 29 22.56 28.32 30.69
N THR A 30 23.60 28.93 31.23
CA THR A 30 23.94 29.14 32.63
C THR A 30 22.91 29.96 33.42
N ALA A 31 22.57 29.44 34.60
CA ALA A 31 22.36 30.10 35.90
C ALA A 31 21.38 31.29 36.02
N VAL A 32 20.24 31.07 36.69
CA VAL A 32 19.86 31.78 37.95
C VAL A 32 19.01 30.82 38.81
N ALA A 33 19.31 30.79 40.11
CA ALA A 33 18.76 29.92 41.14
C ALA A 33 17.25 30.14 41.43
N LEU A 34 16.53 29.09 41.81
CA LEU A 34 15.98 28.95 43.17
C LEU A 34 15.32 27.58 43.40
N ALA A 35 15.42 27.14 44.65
CA ALA A 35 14.98 25.88 45.21
C ALA A 35 13.52 25.51 44.96
N MET A 36 13.24 24.23 44.71
CA MET A 36 12.43 23.45 45.65
C MET A 36 12.59 21.94 45.44
N SER A 37 12.83 21.31 46.57
CA SER A 37 12.93 19.88 46.84
C SER A 37 11.65 19.12 46.49
N VAL A 38 11.78 17.79 46.34
CA VAL A 38 11.04 16.74 47.08
C VAL A 38 10.81 15.49 46.19
N LEU A 39 11.57 14.45 46.53
CA LEU A 39 11.21 13.03 46.63
C LEU A 39 9.91 12.56 45.96
N ILE A 40 10.01 11.61 45.01
CA ILE A 40 9.22 10.37 45.06
C ILE A 40 10.10 9.19 44.62
N ALA A 41 10.23 8.25 45.54
CA ALA A 41 10.91 6.98 45.42
C ALA A 41 9.99 5.90 44.78
N LEU A 42 10.63 4.90 44.18
CA LEU A 42 10.28 3.47 44.19
C LEU A 42 8.78 3.10 44.22
N ALA A 43 8.28 2.60 43.10
CA ALA A 43 7.18 1.64 43.09
C ALA A 43 7.33 0.68 41.89
N SER A 44 8.11 -0.38 42.13
CA SER A 44 7.99 -1.66 41.45
C SER A 44 6.60 -2.25 41.67
N PHE A 45 5.83 -2.43 40.61
CA PHE A 45 4.68 -3.34 40.60
C PHE A 45 4.69 -4.19 39.34
N GLY A 46 5.07 -5.45 39.53
CA GLY A 46 4.77 -6.52 38.59
C GLY A 46 3.28 -6.85 38.66
N CYS A 47 2.66 -7.00 37.49
CA CYS A 47 1.37 -7.65 37.35
C CYS A 47 1.58 -9.01 36.69
N SER A 48 1.58 -10.05 37.54
CA SER A 48 1.30 -11.43 37.17
C SER A 48 -0.14 -11.71 37.58
N SER A 49 -1.00 -12.06 36.62
CA SER A 49 -2.34 -12.65 36.85
C SER A 49 -2.72 -13.41 35.57
N LYS A 50 -2.54 -14.73 35.58
CA LYS A 50 -3.55 -15.75 35.94
C LYS A 50 -4.72 -15.79 34.97
N LYS A 51 -4.58 -16.71 34.01
CA LYS A 51 -5.60 -17.23 33.10
C LYS A 51 -6.72 -17.89 33.93
N LYS A 52 -7.94 -17.36 33.85
CA LYS A 52 -9.17 -18.07 34.25
C LYS A 52 -9.63 -18.84 33.01
N VAL A 53 -9.58 -20.17 33.09
CA VAL A 53 -10.26 -21.07 32.15
C VAL A 53 -11.68 -21.16 32.65
N GLU A 54 -12.62 -20.66 31.86
CA GLU A 54 -14.05 -20.74 32.13
C GLU A 54 -14.64 -21.72 31.10
N ASP A 55 -15.39 -22.66 31.63
CA ASP A 55 -15.91 -23.83 30.94
C ASP A 55 -16.85 -23.50 29.79
N ILE A 56 -16.79 -24.40 28.81
CA ILE A 56 -17.54 -24.48 27.58
C ILE A 56 -19.03 -24.69 27.90
N ASN A 57 -19.87 -23.70 27.60
CA ASN A 57 -21.27 -23.92 27.26
C ASN A 57 -21.40 -23.77 25.75
N ALA A 58 -21.46 -24.90 25.06
CA ALA A 58 -21.77 -25.00 23.65
C ALA A 58 -23.30 -25.05 23.51
N ASP A 59 -23.93 -23.89 23.41
CA ASP A 59 -25.24 -23.77 22.80
C ASP A 59 -25.03 -23.53 21.31
N ASP A 60 -25.12 -24.64 20.57
CA ASP A 60 -25.15 -24.71 19.11
C ASP A 60 -26.48 -24.11 18.62
N ASN A 61 -26.48 -22.79 18.47
CA ASN A 61 -27.54 -22.08 17.76
C ASN A 61 -26.95 -21.53 16.46
N SER A 62 -26.72 -22.44 15.52
CA SER A 62 -26.35 -22.18 14.14
C SER A 62 -27.55 -21.55 13.41
N SER A 63 -27.78 -20.27 13.67
CA SER A 63 -28.61 -19.43 12.82
C SER A 63 -27.79 -19.07 11.58
N ASP A 64 -28.12 -19.73 10.46
CA ASP A 64 -27.81 -19.33 9.09
C ASP A 64 -28.36 -17.93 8.84
N ALA A 65 -27.63 -16.92 9.30
CA ALA A 65 -27.81 -15.55 8.88
C ALA A 65 -27.06 -15.42 7.56
N ALA A 66 -27.81 -15.36 6.45
CA ALA A 66 -27.29 -14.97 5.15
C ALA A 66 -26.45 -13.69 5.32
N ALA A 67 -25.14 -13.82 5.18
CA ALA A 67 -24.20 -12.75 5.45
C ALA A 67 -24.50 -11.58 4.51
N GLU A 68 -24.90 -10.45 5.08
CA GLU A 68 -25.12 -9.21 4.34
C GLU A 68 -23.83 -8.84 3.58
N PRO A 69 -23.90 -8.39 2.31
CA PRO A 69 -22.72 -8.09 1.53
C PRO A 69 -21.81 -7.10 2.25
N GLN A 70 -20.62 -7.54 2.64
CA GLN A 70 -19.66 -6.67 3.32
C GLN A 70 -19.25 -5.51 2.40
N PRO A 71 -19.14 -4.27 2.91
CA PRO A 71 -18.71 -3.13 2.11
C PRO A 71 -17.31 -3.35 1.53
N PRO A 72 -16.99 -2.75 0.38
CA PRO A 72 -15.67 -2.87 -0.21
C PRO A 72 -14.61 -2.27 0.73
N PRO A 73 -13.43 -2.88 0.85
CA PRO A 73 -12.38 -2.39 1.73
C PRO A 73 -11.82 -1.05 1.24
N SER A 74 -11.67 -0.08 2.15
CA SER A 74 -11.11 1.25 1.88
C SER A 74 -9.81 1.46 2.66
N ALA A 75 -8.73 1.81 1.99
CA ALA A 75 -7.45 2.08 2.64
C ALA A 75 -7.21 3.56 2.88
N THR A 76 -6.65 3.85 4.05
CA THR A 76 -6.27 5.20 4.45
C THR A 76 -4.83 5.23 4.90
N VAL A 77 -4.05 6.12 4.28
CA VAL A 77 -2.62 6.29 4.53
C VAL A 77 -2.38 7.60 5.26
N GLU A 78 -1.66 7.52 6.38
CA GLU A 78 -1.16 8.70 7.07
C GLU A 78 0.13 9.22 6.45
N ILE A 79 0.17 10.52 6.14
CA ILE A 79 1.32 11.19 5.53
C ILE A 79 1.96 12.09 6.59
N SER A 80 3.21 11.79 6.92
CA SER A 80 4.01 12.58 7.85
C SER A 80 5.03 13.44 7.12
N TYR A 81 5.01 14.75 7.38
CA TYR A 81 5.94 15.71 6.78
C TYR A 81 7.11 15.98 7.72
N SER A 82 8.32 16.06 7.16
CA SER A 82 9.53 16.39 7.91
C SER A 82 9.74 17.89 8.07
N HIS A 83 9.16 18.71 7.17
CA HIS A 83 9.31 20.16 7.17
C HIS A 83 7.94 20.87 7.13
N PRO A 84 7.77 22.02 7.81
CA PRO A 84 6.51 22.76 7.82
C PRO A 84 6.05 23.32 6.47
N LYS A 85 6.93 23.36 5.46
CA LYS A 85 6.65 23.83 4.10
C LYS A 85 6.68 22.71 3.06
N ASP A 86 6.79 21.46 3.51
CA ASP A 86 6.71 20.29 2.65
C ASP A 86 5.24 20.00 2.37
N SER A 87 4.94 19.59 1.15
CA SER A 87 3.58 19.32 0.71
C SER A 87 3.55 18.08 -0.17
N MET A 88 2.40 17.44 -0.29
CA MET A 88 2.25 16.34 -1.24
C MET A 88 2.24 16.91 -2.67
N GLU A 89 3.03 16.31 -3.55
CA GLU A 89 3.09 16.66 -4.97
C GLU A 89 2.31 15.65 -5.80
N ARG A 90 2.52 14.36 -5.54
CA ARG A 90 1.91 13.26 -6.25
C ARG A 90 1.71 12.08 -5.31
N ALA A 91 0.62 11.35 -5.49
CA ALA A 91 0.42 10.05 -4.86
C ALA A 91 0.01 9.04 -5.92
N THR A 92 0.74 7.92 -5.98
CA THR A 92 0.48 6.82 -6.91
C THR A 92 0.26 5.55 -6.09
N VAL A 93 -0.76 4.78 -6.44
CA VAL A 93 -1.07 3.47 -5.85
C VAL A 93 -0.91 2.42 -6.92
N SER A 94 -0.01 1.48 -6.67
CA SER A 94 0.25 0.34 -7.56
C SER A 94 -0.25 -0.95 -6.94
N LYS A 95 -0.98 -1.74 -7.72
CA LYS A 95 -1.50 -3.06 -7.35
C LYS A 95 -0.52 -4.15 -7.78
N TYR A 96 -0.33 -5.13 -6.91
CA TYR A 96 0.52 -6.29 -7.09
C TYR A 96 -0.27 -7.55 -6.74
N PHE A 97 -0.05 -8.61 -7.52
CA PHE A 97 -0.80 -9.86 -7.43
C PHE A 97 -0.11 -10.90 -6.55
N GLY A 98 1.18 -10.69 -6.23
CA GLY A 98 1.97 -11.59 -5.41
C GLY A 98 3.04 -10.84 -4.63
N ALA A 99 3.53 -11.49 -3.59
CA ALA A 99 4.65 -11.03 -2.80
C ALA A 99 5.49 -12.24 -2.38
N GLU A 100 6.81 -12.09 -2.39
CA GLU A 100 7.77 -13.11 -1.96
C GLU A 100 8.74 -12.52 -0.94
N VAL A 101 8.95 -13.23 0.17
CA VAL A 101 9.98 -12.87 1.15
C VAL A 101 11.34 -13.35 0.62
N ILE A 102 12.16 -12.44 0.09
CA ILE A 102 13.51 -12.76 -0.38
C ILE A 102 14.44 -13.05 0.79
N GLN A 103 14.41 -12.18 1.80
CA GLN A 103 15.34 -12.23 2.91
C GLN A 103 14.71 -11.64 4.16
N THR A 104 14.88 -12.30 5.30
CA THR A 104 14.56 -11.74 6.61
C THR A 104 15.85 -11.56 7.40
N THR A 105 16.04 -10.35 7.94
CA THR A 105 17.20 -10.00 8.76
C THR A 105 16.73 -9.56 10.14
N GLN A 106 17.43 -10.02 11.18
CA GLN A 106 17.27 -9.43 12.50
C GLN A 106 18.16 -8.18 12.59
N THR A 107 17.55 -7.06 12.96
CA THR A 107 18.27 -5.85 13.29
C THR A 107 18.94 -6.00 14.66
N HIS A 108 19.96 -5.18 14.92
CA HIS A 108 20.61 -5.08 16.24
C HIS A 108 19.63 -4.77 17.39
N SER A 109 18.44 -4.26 17.08
CA SER A 109 17.37 -4.00 18.06
C SER A 109 16.52 -5.23 18.40
N GLY A 110 16.85 -6.41 17.84
CA GLY A 110 16.05 -7.63 17.96
C GLY A 110 14.79 -7.65 17.10
N ARG A 111 14.49 -6.56 16.37
CA ARG A 111 13.36 -6.49 15.44
C ARG A 111 13.71 -7.12 14.11
N SER A 112 12.77 -7.84 13.50
CA SER A 112 12.89 -8.36 12.14
C SER A 112 12.62 -7.26 11.10
N ALA A 113 13.40 -7.28 10.03
CA ALA A 113 13.15 -6.53 8.80
C ALA A 113 13.29 -7.48 7.62
N SER A 114 12.33 -7.45 6.70
CA SER A 114 12.24 -8.39 5.60
C SER A 114 12.26 -7.64 4.26
N VAL A 115 13.04 -8.15 3.32
CA VAL A 115 13.03 -7.70 1.93
C VAL A 115 11.96 -8.51 1.21
N ILE A 116 10.93 -7.81 0.74
CA ILE A 116 9.83 -8.38 -0.01
C ILE A 116 9.98 -7.96 -1.46
N ARG A 117 9.89 -8.92 -2.39
CA ARG A 117 9.68 -8.65 -3.80
C ARG A 117 8.20 -8.76 -4.10
N PHE A 118 7.62 -7.72 -4.68
CA PHE A 118 6.27 -7.80 -5.20
C PHE A 118 6.29 -8.21 -6.67
N ASP A 119 5.35 -9.06 -7.04
CA ASP A 119 5.19 -9.57 -8.39
C ASP A 119 4.08 -8.79 -9.10
N GLY A 120 4.41 -8.30 -10.30
CA GLY A 120 3.57 -7.34 -11.01
C GLY A 120 3.84 -5.91 -10.54
N GLY A 121 2.82 -5.06 -10.66
CA GLY A 121 2.91 -3.64 -10.34
C GLY A 121 2.25 -2.80 -11.43
N VAL A 122 0.94 -2.67 -11.35
CA VAL A 122 0.17 -1.81 -12.27
C VAL A 122 -0.33 -0.61 -11.46
N PRO A 123 -0.06 0.64 -11.88
CA PRO A 123 -0.68 1.79 -11.26
C PRO A 123 -2.20 1.69 -11.47
N VAL A 124 -2.97 1.78 -10.40
CA VAL A 124 -4.44 1.70 -10.44
C VAL A 124 -5.10 3.02 -10.03
N TRP A 125 -4.36 3.87 -9.31
CA TRP A 125 -4.82 5.18 -8.92
C TRP A 125 -3.65 6.15 -8.82
N GLU A 126 -3.80 7.34 -9.40
CA GLU A 126 -2.81 8.40 -9.30
C GLU A 126 -3.51 9.74 -9.15
N ILE A 127 -3.03 10.54 -8.21
CA ILE A 127 -3.43 11.93 -8.03
C ILE A 127 -2.19 12.83 -8.03
N GLN A 128 -2.34 14.04 -8.55
CA GLN A 128 -1.28 15.04 -8.59
C GLN A 128 -1.80 16.41 -8.17
N ALA A 129 -0.93 17.19 -7.53
CA ALA A 129 -1.22 18.57 -7.16
C ALA A 129 -1.56 19.42 -8.40
N ASP A 130 -2.69 20.12 -8.37
CA ASP A 130 -3.14 20.99 -9.46
C ASP A 130 -2.32 22.29 -9.48
N ARG A 131 -1.23 22.28 -10.24
CA ARG A 131 -0.35 23.44 -10.44
C ARG A 131 -0.81 24.38 -11.56
N SER A 132 -1.99 24.14 -12.12
CA SER A 132 -2.56 24.96 -13.19
C SER A 132 -2.72 26.41 -12.74
N LEU A 133 -2.71 27.37 -13.68
CA LEU A 133 -2.89 28.79 -13.37
C LEU A 133 -4.21 29.07 -12.63
N ALA A 134 -5.23 28.23 -12.83
CA ALA A 134 -6.49 28.26 -12.08
C ALA A 134 -6.30 27.88 -10.58
N GLY A 135 -5.40 26.94 -10.28
CA GLY A 135 -5.07 26.52 -8.91
C GLY A 135 -4.12 27.45 -8.16
N ARG A 136 -3.35 28.28 -8.88
CA ARG A 136 -2.37 29.22 -8.30
C ARG A 136 -2.94 30.51 -7.70
N ILE A 137 -4.23 30.80 -7.91
CA ILE A 137 -4.84 32.08 -7.48
C ILE A 137 -5.01 32.18 -5.94
N SER A 138 -4.68 31.13 -5.16
CA SER A 138 -4.82 31.12 -3.70
C SER A 138 -3.49 31.00 -2.91
N ASP A 139 -2.34 31.33 -3.50
CA ASP A 139 -0.99 31.28 -2.88
C ASP A 139 -0.75 32.31 -1.76
N ILE A 140 -1.64 32.40 -0.77
CA ILE A 140 -1.43 33.09 0.52
C ILE A 140 -1.12 32.11 1.67
N GLY A 141 -1.00 30.80 1.40
CA GLY A 141 -0.47 29.87 2.39
C GLY A 141 -0.20 28.48 1.84
N SER A 142 1.05 28.02 1.94
CA SER A 142 1.49 26.66 1.58
C SER A 142 0.81 25.53 2.38
N SER A 143 -0.14 25.83 3.26
CA SER A 143 -0.81 24.87 4.14
C SER A 143 -1.90 24.05 3.46
N GLY A 144 -2.45 24.50 2.32
CA GLY A 144 -3.52 23.78 1.60
C GLY A 144 -3.09 22.44 1.00
N TRP A 145 -1.77 22.25 0.81
CA TRP A 145 -1.19 21.11 0.10
C TRP A 145 -0.59 20.04 1.02
N ALA A 146 -0.63 20.28 2.35
CA ALA A 146 -0.11 19.36 3.36
C ALA A 146 -1.20 18.35 3.77
N VAL A 147 -1.57 17.45 2.84
CA VAL A 147 -2.52 16.37 3.09
C VAL A 147 -1.98 15.45 4.19
N LYS A 148 -2.67 15.36 5.33
CA LYS A 148 -2.24 14.50 6.46
C LYS A 148 -2.69 13.05 6.31
N GLN A 149 -3.83 12.86 5.65
CA GLN A 149 -4.49 11.58 5.53
C GLN A 149 -5.01 11.46 4.10
N LEU A 150 -4.61 10.40 3.42
CA LEU A 150 -5.01 10.11 2.06
C LEU A 150 -5.85 8.84 2.05
N GLU A 151 -7.11 8.96 1.66
CA GLU A 151 -8.01 7.81 1.49
C GLU A 151 -8.03 7.39 0.01
N TYR A 152 -7.85 6.10 -0.24
CA TYR A 152 -7.85 5.55 -1.58
C TYR A 152 -9.16 5.85 -2.31
N GLY A 153 -9.06 6.35 -3.54
CA GLY A 153 -10.20 6.72 -4.38
C GLY A 153 -10.87 8.05 -4.03
N LYS A 154 -10.39 8.77 -3.01
CA LYS A 154 -10.84 10.14 -2.72
C LYS A 154 -9.77 11.15 -3.08
N VAL A 155 -10.08 12.06 -4.00
CA VAL A 155 -9.19 13.13 -4.43
C VAL A 155 -9.25 14.29 -3.42
N PRO A 156 -8.14 14.66 -2.74
CA PRO A 156 -8.13 15.81 -1.84
C PRO A 156 -8.34 17.14 -2.59
N PRO A 157 -8.77 18.20 -1.91
CA PRO A 157 -8.87 19.53 -2.50
C PRO A 157 -7.54 19.98 -3.13
N HIS A 158 -7.63 20.64 -4.28
CA HIS A 158 -6.48 21.09 -5.08
C HIS A 158 -5.65 19.97 -5.72
N PHE A 159 -6.06 18.71 -5.62
CA PHE A 159 -5.47 17.62 -6.39
C PHE A 159 -6.38 17.29 -7.56
N THR A 160 -5.77 16.71 -8.59
CA THR A 160 -6.46 16.16 -9.77
C THR A 160 -6.15 14.69 -9.83
N GLN A 161 -7.15 13.89 -10.21
CA GLN A 161 -6.92 12.49 -10.52
C GLN A 161 -6.34 12.40 -11.92
N ILE A 162 -5.21 11.72 -12.02
CA ILE A 162 -4.53 11.39 -13.27
C ILE A 162 -4.92 10.00 -13.72
N LEU A 163 -5.09 9.06 -12.77
CA LEU A 163 -5.51 7.70 -13.06
C LEU A 163 -6.57 7.22 -12.05
N PRO A 164 -7.65 6.55 -12.49
CA PRO A 164 -8.08 6.45 -13.89
C PRO A 164 -8.47 7.82 -14.47
N ASP A 165 -8.41 7.96 -15.80
CA ASP A 165 -8.74 9.21 -16.51
C ASP A 165 -10.20 9.65 -16.25
N ALA A 166 -11.09 8.69 -16.01
CA ALA A 166 -12.50 8.92 -15.72
C ALA A 166 -13.01 7.98 -14.63
N GLY A 167 -13.88 8.50 -13.77
CA GLY A 167 -14.55 7.73 -12.71
C GLY A 167 -13.69 7.48 -11.46
N PRO A 168 -14.27 6.87 -10.42
CA PRO A 168 -13.51 6.41 -9.27
C PRO A 168 -12.60 5.22 -9.65
N PRO A 169 -11.47 5.01 -8.97
CA PRO A 169 -10.67 3.81 -9.18
C PRO A 169 -11.42 2.55 -8.74
N GLU A 170 -10.99 1.41 -9.25
CA GLU A 170 -11.50 0.10 -8.81
C GLU A 170 -11.31 -0.07 -7.29
N PRO A 171 -12.26 -0.68 -6.57
CA PRO A 171 -12.10 -1.03 -5.16
C PRO A 171 -10.85 -1.87 -4.90
N LEU A 172 -10.40 -1.89 -3.65
CA LEU A 172 -9.26 -2.72 -3.28
C LEU A 172 -9.66 -4.20 -3.26
N ASP A 173 -8.99 -5.00 -4.08
CA ASP A 173 -9.15 -6.45 -4.09
C ASP A 173 -8.63 -7.08 -2.80
N ARG A 174 -9.44 -7.96 -2.22
CA ARG A 174 -9.07 -8.84 -1.12
C ARG A 174 -7.93 -9.77 -1.58
N GLY A 175 -6.96 -10.00 -0.71
CA GLY A 175 -5.79 -10.83 -1.01
C GLY A 175 -4.69 -10.17 -1.84
N SER A 176 -4.93 -8.96 -2.36
CA SER A 176 -3.94 -8.23 -3.15
C SER A 176 -3.01 -7.36 -2.29
N PHE A 177 -1.88 -6.99 -2.89
CA PHE A 177 -0.91 -6.08 -2.30
C PHE A 177 -0.93 -4.75 -3.02
N TYR A 178 -0.82 -3.66 -2.26
CA TYR A 178 -0.78 -2.31 -2.80
C TYR A 178 0.44 -1.58 -2.26
N VAL A 179 1.10 -0.79 -3.10
CA VAL A 179 2.15 0.13 -2.66
C VAL A 179 1.72 1.55 -2.97
N PHE A 180 1.57 2.33 -1.91
CA PHE A 180 1.35 3.77 -1.96
C PHE A 180 2.71 4.45 -2.04
N THR A 181 2.90 5.21 -3.11
CA THR A 181 4.09 6.03 -3.33
C THR A 181 3.67 7.49 -3.22
N ILE A 182 4.16 8.17 -2.19
CA ILE A 182 3.85 9.57 -1.92
C ILE A 182 5.10 10.40 -2.21
N GLU A 183 5.05 11.16 -3.29
CA GLU A 183 6.08 12.14 -3.67
C GLU A 183 5.69 13.52 -3.11
N ARG A 184 6.67 14.18 -2.52
CA ARG A 184 6.50 15.50 -1.90
C ARG A 184 7.18 16.57 -2.72
N SER A 185 6.74 17.82 -2.56
CA SER A 185 7.32 18.97 -3.26
C SER A 185 8.80 19.20 -2.95
N SER A 186 9.30 18.71 -1.81
CA SER A 186 10.73 18.67 -1.48
C SER A 186 11.55 17.66 -2.30
N GLY A 187 10.92 16.78 -3.09
CA GLY A 187 11.56 15.65 -3.77
C GLY A 187 11.71 14.41 -2.88
N THR A 188 11.24 14.46 -1.63
CA THR A 188 11.23 13.28 -0.75
C THR A 188 10.11 12.33 -1.17
N VAL A 189 10.42 11.04 -1.26
CA VAL A 189 9.42 10.00 -1.57
C VAL A 189 9.27 9.06 -0.37
N SER A 190 8.03 8.82 0.05
CA SER A 190 7.69 7.85 1.09
C SER A 190 6.83 6.73 0.51
N TYR A 191 7.09 5.50 0.95
CA TYR A 191 6.41 4.31 0.47
C TYR A 191 5.70 3.61 1.62
N GLN A 192 4.47 3.17 1.37
CA GLN A 192 3.71 2.34 2.30
C GLN A 192 3.14 1.13 1.56
N ALA A 193 3.49 -0.06 2.01
CA ALA A 193 2.93 -1.30 1.50
C ALA A 193 1.67 -1.65 2.31
N VAL A 194 0.61 -2.07 1.63
CA VAL A 194 -0.68 -2.44 2.23
C VAL A 194 -1.07 -3.82 1.72
N LYS A 195 -1.32 -4.77 2.62
CA LYS A 195 -1.95 -6.06 2.30
C LYS A 195 -3.43 -5.98 2.65
N VAL A 196 -4.30 -6.34 1.70
CA VAL A 196 -5.73 -6.52 1.95
C VAL A 196 -5.96 -7.99 2.27
N LEU A 197 -6.49 -8.31 3.45
CA LEU A 197 -6.76 -9.68 3.85
C LEU A 197 -8.08 -10.20 3.22
N ALA A 198 -8.35 -11.49 3.38
CA ALA A 198 -9.55 -12.15 2.85
C ALA A 198 -10.87 -11.56 3.39
N ASP A 199 -10.84 -11.09 4.64
CA ASP A 199 -11.96 -10.46 5.32
C ASP A 199 -12.13 -8.96 4.95
N GLY A 200 -11.26 -8.43 4.10
CA GLY A 200 -11.21 -7.01 3.74
C GLY A 200 -10.47 -6.12 4.74
N SER A 201 -9.94 -6.68 5.83
CA SER A 201 -9.09 -5.91 6.75
C SER A 201 -7.75 -5.54 6.10
N LEU A 202 -7.13 -4.48 6.60
CA LEU A 202 -5.93 -3.90 6.00
C LEU A 202 -4.74 -3.98 6.95
N GLN A 203 -3.59 -4.41 6.42
CA GLN A 203 -2.31 -4.35 7.11
C GLN A 203 -1.37 -3.41 6.36
N ALA A 204 -1.04 -2.27 6.98
CA ALA A 204 -0.18 -1.26 6.39
C ALA A 204 1.21 -1.27 7.04
N TYR A 205 2.24 -1.17 6.20
CA TYR A 205 3.63 -1.22 6.60
C TYR A 205 4.45 -0.12 5.92
N ALA A 206 5.32 0.54 6.69
CA ALA A 206 6.31 1.42 6.12
C ALA A 206 7.29 0.61 5.25
N ALA A 207 7.48 1.05 4.01
CA ALA A 207 8.32 0.39 3.03
C ALA A 207 9.48 1.29 2.61
N GLN A 208 10.63 0.69 2.30
CA GLN A 208 11.76 1.38 1.71
C GLN A 208 12.12 0.74 0.38
N PRO A 209 12.21 1.52 -0.71
CA PRO A 209 12.49 0.98 -2.03
C PRO A 209 13.89 0.35 -2.07
N ARG A 210 14.00 -0.77 -2.79
CA ARG A 210 15.26 -1.44 -3.13
C ARG A 210 15.39 -1.47 -4.65
N ALA A 211 15.92 -2.54 -5.21
CA ALA A 211 16.02 -2.71 -6.65
C ALA A 211 14.69 -3.25 -7.22
N GLY A 212 14.22 -2.64 -8.31
CA GLY A 212 12.97 -3.06 -8.97
C GLY A 212 11.76 -2.92 -8.05
N SER A 213 10.89 -3.94 -8.05
CA SER A 213 9.69 -4.04 -7.20
C SER A 213 9.98 -4.59 -5.79
N SER A 214 11.23 -4.52 -5.34
CA SER A 214 11.62 -5.00 -4.01
C SER A 214 11.61 -3.86 -2.99
N PHE A 215 11.10 -4.15 -1.80
CA PHE A 215 11.04 -3.20 -0.69
C PHE A 215 11.54 -3.84 0.60
N LEU A 216 12.30 -3.08 1.39
CA LEU A 216 12.56 -3.45 2.77
C LEU A 216 11.38 -2.98 3.62
N ILE A 217 10.70 -3.94 4.24
CA ILE A 217 9.62 -3.70 5.20
C ILE A 217 10.17 -3.95 6.60
N CYS A 218 9.98 -2.99 7.50
CA CYS A 218 10.53 -3.05 8.84
C CYS A 218 9.46 -3.28 9.90
N CYS A 219 9.74 -4.24 10.79
CA CYS A 219 9.07 -4.51 12.07
C CYS A 219 7.64 -5.04 11.95
N GLY A 220 7.38 -6.18 12.61
CA GLY A 220 6.01 -6.68 12.80
C GLY A 220 5.34 -7.19 11.52
N LEU A 221 6.14 -7.57 10.51
CA LEU A 221 5.62 -8.27 9.35
C LEU A 221 5.01 -9.59 9.82
N ALA A 222 3.74 -9.81 9.51
CA ALA A 222 3.07 -11.06 9.85
C ALA A 222 3.74 -12.22 9.09
N SER A 223 3.80 -13.41 9.69
CA SER A 223 4.48 -14.56 9.08
C SER A 223 3.82 -15.02 7.78
N ASP A 224 2.52 -14.78 7.68
CA ASP A 224 1.65 -15.08 6.54
C ASP A 224 1.58 -13.91 5.53
N PHE A 225 2.43 -12.88 5.65
CA PHE A 225 2.35 -11.70 4.79
C PHE A 225 2.44 -12.07 3.30
N ALA A 226 3.38 -12.92 2.91
CA ALA A 226 3.57 -13.36 1.52
C ALA A 226 2.68 -14.55 1.11
N GLU A 227 1.90 -15.12 2.03
CA GLU A 227 1.03 -16.23 1.67
C GLU A 227 -0.09 -15.74 0.75
N PRO A 228 -0.31 -16.43 -0.39
CA PRO A 228 -1.40 -16.09 -1.28
C PRO A 228 -2.72 -16.33 -0.55
N VAL A 229 -3.61 -15.35 -0.61
CA VAL A 229 -4.94 -15.50 -0.05
C VAL A 229 -5.75 -16.35 -1.03
N ILE A 230 -6.01 -17.60 -0.66
CA ILE A 230 -6.94 -18.45 -1.36
C ILE A 230 -8.34 -17.94 -0.97
N MET A 231 -8.96 -17.15 -1.85
CA MET A 231 -10.36 -16.80 -1.65
C MET A 231 -11.18 -18.09 -1.80
N PRO A 232 -12.03 -18.44 -0.82
CA PRO A 232 -13.00 -19.51 -1.01
C PRO A 232 -13.78 -19.17 -2.27
N GLU A 233 -13.73 -20.05 -3.26
CA GLU A 233 -14.47 -19.91 -4.51
C GLU A 233 -15.92 -19.64 -4.11
N GLU A 234 -16.43 -18.46 -4.49
CA GLU A 234 -17.81 -18.10 -4.24
C GLU A 234 -18.63 -19.22 -4.88
N ILE A 235 -19.30 -20.01 -4.05
CA ILE A 235 -20.13 -21.11 -4.51
C ILE A 235 -21.26 -20.44 -5.26
N THR A 236 -21.07 -20.21 -6.56
CA THR A 236 -22.16 -19.82 -7.45
C THR A 236 -23.20 -20.92 -7.26
N PRO A 237 -24.39 -20.62 -6.75
CA PRO A 237 -25.40 -21.64 -6.57
C PRO A 237 -25.61 -22.27 -7.94
N ASP A 238 -25.15 -23.52 -8.08
CA ASP A 238 -25.40 -24.32 -9.25
C ASP A 238 -26.88 -24.19 -9.57
N ASP A 239 -27.17 -23.80 -10.81
CA ASP A 239 -28.46 -23.97 -11.47
C ASP A 239 -28.79 -25.48 -11.52
N THR A 240 -28.99 -26.09 -10.36
CA THR A 240 -29.63 -27.39 -10.19
C THR A 240 -31.14 -27.16 -10.28
N GLY A 241 -31.54 -26.49 -11.35
CA GLY A 241 -32.89 -26.41 -11.86
C GLY A 241 -33.06 -27.47 -12.93
N SER A 242 -33.49 -28.66 -12.51
CA SER A 242 -33.99 -29.70 -13.39
C SER A 242 -35.02 -29.13 -14.39
N ALA A 243 -34.76 -29.28 -15.68
CA ALA A 243 -35.80 -29.35 -16.70
C ALA A 243 -35.50 -30.54 -17.62
N ALA A 244 -36.23 -31.63 -17.40
CA ALA A 244 -36.40 -32.71 -18.34
C ALA A 244 -37.32 -32.26 -19.49
N GLY A 245 -37.02 -32.74 -20.71
CA GLY A 245 -37.79 -32.52 -21.95
C GLY A 245 -37.08 -31.49 -22.85
N GLU A 246 -36.80 -31.72 -24.13
CA GLU A 246 -37.54 -32.50 -25.12
C GLU A 246 -36.63 -32.83 -26.32
N GLN A 247 -36.87 -33.98 -26.94
CA GLN A 247 -36.22 -34.45 -28.15
C GLN A 247 -36.65 -33.63 -29.39
N GLY A 248 -35.70 -33.41 -30.30
CA GLY A 248 -35.92 -32.93 -31.67
C GLY A 248 -34.83 -31.93 -32.03
N GLY A 249 -33.80 -32.22 -32.83
CA GLY A 249 -33.78 -32.98 -34.06
C GLY A 249 -33.69 -32.00 -35.22
N GLU A 250 -32.49 -31.59 -35.63
CA GLU A 250 -32.27 -31.13 -37.00
C GLU A 250 -30.79 -31.21 -37.38
N ALA A 251 -30.56 -31.85 -38.52
CA ALA A 251 -29.30 -32.03 -39.19
C ALA A 251 -29.09 -30.91 -40.22
N GLY A 252 -27.84 -30.53 -40.45
CA GLY A 252 -27.42 -29.55 -41.46
C GLY A 252 -26.49 -28.52 -40.83
N ASP A 253 -25.38 -28.09 -41.41
CA ASP A 253 -24.88 -28.27 -42.75
C ASP A 253 -23.37 -27.97 -42.72
N SER A 254 -22.69 -28.67 -43.60
CA SER A 254 -21.30 -28.64 -44.00
C SER A 254 -20.90 -27.36 -44.74
N GLY A 255 -19.62 -26.98 -44.59
CA GLY A 255 -18.93 -26.01 -45.46
C GLY A 255 -18.61 -24.71 -44.73
N GLY A 256 -17.37 -24.32 -44.47
CA GLY A 256 -16.17 -24.44 -45.28
C GLY A 256 -15.74 -23.03 -45.65
N ASN A 257 -14.59 -22.55 -45.14
CA ASN A 257 -13.54 -21.94 -45.97
C ASN A 257 -12.32 -21.54 -45.10
N PRO A 258 -11.10 -21.91 -45.50
CA PRO A 258 -9.87 -21.25 -45.08
C PRO A 258 -9.47 -20.18 -46.10
N GLY A 259 -9.32 -18.93 -45.67
CA GLY A 259 -8.53 -17.91 -46.39
C GLY A 259 -7.61 -17.30 -45.35
N ASP A 260 -6.28 -17.45 -45.40
CA ASP A 260 -5.31 -17.14 -46.46
C ASP A 260 -5.43 -15.71 -46.99
N SER A 261 -4.55 -14.85 -46.46
CA SER A 261 -4.04 -13.56 -46.97
C SER A 261 -3.07 -13.08 -45.88
N GLY A 262 -1.74 -13.07 -46.00
CA GLY A 262 -0.94 -12.79 -47.17
C GLY A 262 -0.60 -11.29 -47.20
N GLY A 263 0.64 -10.93 -46.81
CA GLY A 263 1.26 -9.61 -47.01
C GLY A 263 1.32 -8.73 -45.73
N ASN A 264 2.40 -8.04 -45.37
CA ASN A 264 3.63 -7.69 -46.07
C ASN A 264 4.65 -7.14 -45.04
N PRO A 265 5.96 -7.46 -45.11
CA PRO A 265 7.00 -6.77 -44.36
C PRO A 265 7.51 -5.55 -45.15
N GLY A 266 7.27 -4.33 -44.67
CA GLY A 266 8.11 -3.17 -45.00
C GLY A 266 9.03 -2.94 -43.80
N ASP A 267 10.36 -3.02 -43.89
CA ASP A 267 11.30 -2.35 -44.79
C ASP A 267 11.08 -0.83 -44.84
N SER A 268 11.94 -0.08 -44.12
CA SER A 268 12.70 1.07 -44.63
C SER A 268 13.21 1.99 -43.50
N GLY A 269 14.53 2.26 -43.52
CA GLY A 269 15.16 3.50 -43.01
C GLY A 269 15.71 3.41 -41.57
N ALA A 270 17.00 3.22 -41.28
CA ALA A 270 18.24 3.78 -41.83
C ALA A 270 18.39 5.31 -41.66
N ASN A 271 19.42 5.66 -40.87
CA ASN A 271 20.21 6.90 -40.75
C ASN A 271 19.77 8.01 -39.78
N PRO A 272 20.75 8.78 -39.23
CA PRO A 272 22.11 8.43 -38.80
C PRO A 272 22.35 8.63 -37.29
#